data_AF-A0A231KSC4-F1
#
_entry.id   AF-A0A231KSC4-F1
#
_cell.length_a   1.000
_cell.length_b   1.000
_cell.length_c   1.000
_cell.angle_alpha   90.00
_cell.angle_beta   90.00
_cell.angle_gamma   90.00
#
_symmetry.space_group_name_H-M   'P 1'
#
loop_
_entity.id
_entity.type
_entity.pdbx_description
1 polymer ?
#
loop_
_entity_poly.entity_id
_entity_poly.type
_entity_poly.pdbx_seq_one_letter_code
_entity_poly.pdbx_strand_id
1 'polypeptide(L)'
;MLFAQGTCVILTQPEPDLAAQARALLAEWGAVQVGTPAGDFGVITLDNGRGWVVTGHHPDILTFVPREELEEDAGELLVGMHGRSRRGEDAEALAVIHVEDRR
;
A
#
# COMPACT_ATOMS: atom_id res chain seq x y z
N MET A 1 -2.19 2.45 -9.67
CA MET A 1 -3.32 1.50 -9.48
C MET A 1 -3.72 1.52 -8.02
N LEU A 2 -5.01 1.67 -7.68
CA LEU A 2 -5.48 1.70 -6.30
C LEU A 2 -6.32 0.47 -5.98
N PHE A 3 -6.03 -0.15 -4.84
CA PHE A 3 -6.76 -1.27 -4.27
C PHE A 3 -7.68 -0.83 -3.13
N ALA A 4 -8.62 -1.69 -2.75
CA ALA A 4 -9.74 -1.36 -1.88
C ALA A 4 -9.31 -0.84 -0.49
N GLN A 5 -8.21 -1.36 0.06
CA GLN A 5 -7.66 -0.96 1.34
C GLN A 5 -6.57 0.11 1.22
N GLY A 6 -6.56 0.88 0.13
CA GLY A 6 -5.66 2.03 0.01
C GLY A 6 -4.23 1.67 -0.40
N THR A 7 -3.95 0.41 -0.73
CA THR A 7 -2.69 0.05 -1.37
C THR A 7 -2.66 0.59 -2.80
N CYS A 8 -1.61 1.33 -3.10
CA CYS A 8 -1.29 1.85 -4.42
C CYS A 8 -0.09 1.08 -4.98
N VAL A 9 -0.26 0.57 -6.21
CA VAL A 9 0.82 -0.01 -7.00
C VAL A 9 1.18 0.96 -8.13
N ILE A 10 2.44 1.35 -8.18
CA ILE A 10 3.03 2.20 -9.22
C ILE A 10 3.62 1.29 -10.30
N LEU A 11 3.22 1.48 -11.56
CA LEU A 11 3.72 0.69 -12.68
C LEU A 11 4.73 1.52 -13.46
N THR A 12 6.01 1.34 -13.16
CA THR A 12 7.13 2.08 -13.80
C THR A 12 7.37 1.63 -15.24
N GLN A 13 7.04 0.39 -15.56
CA GLN A 13 7.08 -0.19 -16.91
C GLN A 13 5.70 -0.78 -17.25
N PRO A 14 4.74 0.06 -17.66
CA PRO A 14 3.35 -0.35 -17.77
C PRO A 14 3.11 -1.28 -18.96
N GLU A 15 2.53 -2.45 -18.69
CA GLU A 15 2.11 -3.43 -19.68
C GLU A 15 0.74 -3.08 -20.31
N PRO A 16 0.28 -3.82 -21.34
CA PRO A 16 -1.05 -3.60 -21.92
C PRO A 16 -2.19 -3.76 -20.91
N ASP A 17 -2.09 -4.75 -20.01
CA ASP A 17 -3.06 -4.96 -18.93
C ASP A 17 -2.49 -4.49 -17.58
N LEU A 18 -2.75 -3.22 -17.26
CA LEU A 18 -2.32 -2.61 -16.00
C LEU A 18 -2.91 -3.30 -14.75
N ALA A 19 -4.15 -3.77 -14.85
CA ALA A 19 -4.83 -4.40 -13.73
C ALA A 19 -4.22 -5.77 -13.44
N ALA A 20 -3.98 -6.57 -14.48
CA ALA A 20 -3.28 -7.84 -14.33
C ALA A 20 -1.86 -7.65 -13.78
N GLN A 21 -1.10 -6.69 -14.32
CA GLN A 21 0.27 -6.41 -13.86
C GLN A 21 0.31 -5.98 -12.39
N ALA A 22 -0.57 -5.06 -11.98
CA ALA A 22 -0.62 -4.61 -10.59
C ALA A 22 -1.07 -5.71 -9.62
N ARG A 23 -2.02 -6.56 -10.02
CA ARG A 23 -2.43 -7.72 -9.22
C ARG A 23 -1.30 -8.72 -9.05
N ALA A 24 -0.53 -8.98 -10.11
CA ALA A 24 0.62 -9.88 -10.05
C ALA A 24 1.69 -9.36 -9.08
N LEU A 25 2.05 -8.07 -9.19
CA LEU A 25 3.00 -7.44 -8.25
C LEU A 25 2.51 -7.49 -6.81
N LEU A 26 1.23 -7.18 -6.57
CA LEU A 26 0.70 -7.17 -5.22
C LEU A 26 0.56 -8.59 -4.64
N ALA A 27 0.20 -9.59 -5.45
CA ALA A 27 0.15 -10.99 -5.02
C ALA A 27 1.54 -11.52 -4.63
N GLU A 28 2.60 -11.09 -5.32
CA GLU A 28 3.97 -11.51 -5.04
C GLU A 28 4.56 -10.78 -3.82
N TRP A 29 4.35 -9.47 -3.70
CA TRP A 29 5.08 -8.62 -2.75
C TRP A 29 4.22 -8.02 -1.63
N GLY A 30 2.90 -8.14 -1.71
CA GLY A 30 1.96 -7.55 -0.76
C GLY A 30 1.71 -8.39 0.49
N ALA A 31 1.92 -9.71 0.39
CA ALA A 31 1.71 -10.64 1.51
C ALA A 31 2.64 -10.31 2.68
N VAL A 32 2.07 -10.22 3.88
CA VAL A 32 2.82 -9.95 5.11
C VAL A 32 3.32 -11.26 5.69
N GLN A 33 4.63 -11.43 5.75
CA GLN A 33 5.26 -12.61 6.35
C GLN A 33 6.11 -12.18 7.55
N VAL A 34 5.73 -12.64 8.75
CA VAL A 34 6.43 -12.30 10.00
C VAL A 34 7.84 -12.91 9.97
N GLY A 35 8.85 -12.11 10.35
CA GLY A 35 10.25 -12.54 10.37
C GLY A 35 10.95 -12.48 9.01
N THR A 36 10.31 -11.90 7.99
CA THR A 36 10.93 -11.62 6.69
C THR A 36 10.92 -10.11 6.41
N PRO A 37 11.69 -9.62 5.41
CA PRO A 37 11.63 -8.21 5.00
C PRO A 37 10.22 -7.74 4.62
N ALA A 38 9.31 -8.65 4.25
CA ALA A 38 7.92 -8.31 3.95
C ALA A 38 7.15 -7.82 5.20
N GLY A 39 7.65 -8.10 6.41
CA GLY A 39 7.12 -7.59 7.67
C GLY A 39 7.57 -6.17 8.02
N ASP A 40 8.64 -5.67 7.40
CA ASP A 40 9.17 -4.33 7.65
C ASP A 40 8.30 -3.24 7.01
N PHE A 41 8.33 -2.05 7.60
CA PHE A 41 7.62 -0.89 7.10
C PHE A 41 8.31 0.42 7.45
N GLY A 42 8.06 1.45 6.63
CA GLY A 42 8.35 2.84 6.94
C GLY A 42 7.07 3.66 6.97
N VAL A 43 7.08 4.79 7.70
CA VAL A 43 5.96 5.72 7.76
C VAL A 43 6.42 7.08 7.25
N ILE A 44 5.66 7.65 6.32
CA ILE A 44 5.85 9.00 5.79
C ILE A 44 4.59 9.80 6.12
N THR A 45 4.72 10.81 6.97
CA THR A 45 3.63 11.75 7.26
C THR A 45 3.43 12.68 6.07
N LEU A 46 2.19 12.88 5.64
CA LEU A 46 1.89 13.81 4.55
C LEU A 46 1.71 15.24 5.07
N ASP A 47 2.46 16.18 4.51
CA ASP A 47 2.46 17.61 4.91
C ASP A 47 1.11 18.32 4.70
N ASN A 48 0.21 17.73 3.91
CA ASN A 48 -1.13 18.25 3.67
C ASN A 48 -2.14 17.86 4.75
N GLY A 49 -1.71 17.18 5.81
CA GLY A 49 -2.55 16.77 6.93
C GLY A 49 -3.52 15.63 6.62
N ARG A 50 -3.46 15.03 5.42
CA ARG A 50 -4.43 13.99 5.00
C ARG A 50 -4.18 12.61 5.59
N GLY A 51 -3.03 12.39 6.22
CA GLY A 51 -2.67 11.11 6.82
C GLY A 51 -1.23 10.74 6.53
N TRP A 52 -1.01 9.45 6.27
CA TRP A 52 0.32 8.85 6.14
C TRP A 52 0.42 7.94 4.92
N VAL A 53 1.64 7.74 4.45
CA VAL A 53 1.99 6.67 3.52
C VAL A 53 2.85 5.66 4.27
N VAL A 54 2.42 4.40 4.23
CA VAL A 54 3.19 3.27 4.74
C VAL A 54 3.91 2.60 3.58
N THR A 55 5.23 2.53 3.68
CA THR A 55 6.11 1.84 2.74
C THR A 55 6.40 0.43 3.25
N GLY A 56 6.82 -0.47 2.37
CA GLY A 56 7.27 -1.81 2.74
C GLY A 56 8.50 -2.22 1.94
N HIS A 57 8.66 -3.53 1.76
CA HIS A 57 9.81 -4.11 1.06
C HIS A 57 9.94 -3.70 -0.42
N HIS A 58 8.81 -3.60 -1.14
CA HIS A 58 8.80 -3.26 -2.56
C HIS A 58 8.58 -1.74 -2.75
N PRO A 59 9.46 -1.02 -3.47
CA PRO A 59 9.42 0.44 -3.56
C PRO A 59 8.17 0.97 -4.27
N ASP A 60 7.60 0.19 -5.19
CA ASP A 60 6.43 0.57 -5.96
C ASP A 60 5.08 0.20 -5.31
N ILE A 61 5.10 -0.33 -4.08
CA ILE A 61 3.90 -0.68 -3.32
C ILE A 61 3.84 0.19 -2.07
N LEU A 62 2.83 1.06 -2.04
CA LEU A 62 2.62 2.05 -0.99
C LEU A 62 1.21 1.88 -0.42
N THR A 63 0.99 2.13 0.86
CA THR A 63 -0.36 2.09 1.44
C THR A 63 -0.71 3.43 2.06
N PHE A 64 -1.77 4.05 1.56
CA PHE A 64 -2.29 5.29 2.13
C PHE A 64 -3.15 4.98 3.36
N VAL A 65 -2.87 5.67 4.46
CA VAL A 65 -3.65 5.62 5.69
C VAL A 65 -4.23 7.02 5.93
N PRO A 66 -5.55 7.21 5.81
CA PRO A 66 -6.22 8.46 6.10
C PRO A 66 -6.04 8.85 7.58
N ARG A 67 -5.93 10.16 7.85
CA ARG A 67 -5.81 10.67 9.23
C ARG A 67 -7.01 10.30 10.09
N GLU A 68 -8.19 10.20 9.50
CA GLU A 68 -9.46 9.97 10.19
C GLU A 68 -9.61 8.53 10.71
N GLU A 69 -8.75 7.60 10.27
CA GLU A 69 -8.80 6.20 10.70
C GLU A 69 -8.04 5.94 12.01
N LEU A 70 -7.19 6.88 12.46
CA LEU A 70 -6.34 6.74 13.64
C LEU A 70 -6.42 7.99 14.52
N GLU A 71 -6.00 7.88 15.77
CA GLU A 71 -5.91 9.02 16.69
C GLU A 71 -4.93 10.08 16.17
N GLU A 72 -5.16 11.35 16.50
CA GLU A 72 -4.38 12.47 15.94
C GLU A 72 -2.87 12.39 16.25
N ASP A 73 -2.52 11.77 17.37
CA ASP A 73 -1.19 11.55 17.90
C ASP A 73 -0.72 10.09 17.75
N ALA A 74 -1.35 9.30 16.88
CA ALA A 74 -0.95 7.94 16.60
C ALA A 74 0.55 7.88 16.22
N GLY A 75 1.32 7.14 17.03
CA GLY A 75 2.75 6.96 16.78
C GLY A 75 3.02 6.15 15.51
N GLU A 76 4.21 6.32 14.93
CA GLU A 76 4.62 5.66 13.67
C GLU A 76 4.47 4.13 13.73
N LEU A 77 4.69 3.52 14.89
CA LEU A 77 4.50 2.08 15.05
C LEU A 77 3.04 1.65 14.77
N LEU A 78 2.07 2.37 15.32
CA LEU A 78 0.64 2.08 15.13
C LEU A 78 0.23 2.30 13.67
N VAL A 79 0.63 3.44 13.09
CA VAL A 79 0.37 3.76 11.68
C VAL A 79 0.94 2.70 10.75
N GLY A 80 2.20 2.32 10.97
CA GLY A 80 2.88 1.32 10.16
C GLY A 80 2.27 -0.07 10.27
N MET A 81 1.88 -0.50 11.49
CA MET A 81 1.15 -1.76 11.67
C MET A 81 -0.20 -1.76 10.96
N HIS A 82 -0.95 -0.66 11.03
CA HIS A 82 -2.24 -0.51 10.37
C HIS A 82 -2.11 -0.58 8.85
N GLY A 83 -1.22 0.24 8.26
CA GLY A 83 -0.97 0.20 6.82
C GLY A 83 -0.42 -1.15 6.33
N ARG A 84 0.42 -1.81 7.13
CA ARG A 84 0.90 -3.17 6.83
C ARG A 84 -0.25 -4.17 6.77
N SER A 85 -1.20 -4.10 7.71
CA SER A 85 -2.39 -4.98 7.71
C SER A 85 -3.21 -4.78 6.44
N ARG A 86 -3.52 -3.53 6.09
CA ARG A 86 -4.29 -3.17 4.89
C ARG A 86 -3.66 -3.68 3.60
N ARG A 87 -2.34 -3.55 3.47
CA ARG A 87 -1.60 -4.14 2.33
C ARG A 87 -1.77 -5.66 2.26
N GLY A 88 -1.73 -6.35 3.41
CA GLY A 88 -1.97 -7.79 3.49
C GLY A 88 -3.37 -8.15 3.00
N GLU A 89 -4.39 -7.40 3.44
CA GLU A 89 -5.77 -7.59 2.99
C GLU A 89 -5.94 -7.35 1.48
N ASP A 90 -5.33 -6.29 0.94
CA ASP A 90 -5.35 -6.02 -0.51
C ASP A 90 -4.57 -7.08 -1.31
N ALA A 91 -3.52 -7.68 -0.74
CA ALA A 91 -2.78 -8.78 -1.36
C ALA A 91 -3.57 -10.10 -1.41
N GLU A 92 -4.45 -10.33 -0.43
CA GLU A 92 -5.37 -11.46 -0.44
C GLU A 92 -6.56 -11.23 -1.39
N ALA A 93 -7.16 -10.03 -1.37
CA ALA A 93 -8.38 -9.73 -2.12
C ALA A 93 -8.13 -9.34 -3.59
N LEU A 94 -7.00 -8.69 -3.90
CA LEU A 94 -6.63 -8.20 -5.23
C LEU A 94 -7.70 -7.31 -5.90
N ALA A 95 -8.48 -6.63 -5.08
CA ALA A 95 -9.62 -5.80 -5.47
C ALA A 95 -9.16 -4.39 -5.91
N VAL A 96 -8.96 -4.22 -7.21
CA VAL A 96 -8.67 -2.91 -7.82
C VAL A 96 -9.94 -2.05 -7.84
N ILE A 97 -9.85 -0.83 -7.32
CA ILE A 97 -10.96 0.15 -7.30
C ILE A 97 -10.72 1.37 -8.19
N HIS A 98 -9.46 1.67 -8.54
CA HIS A 98 -9.13 2.76 -9.48
C HIS A 98 -7.92 2.45 -10.34
N VAL A 99 -8.02 2.81 -11.61
CA VAL A 99 -6.96 2.75 -12.61
C VAL A 99 -6.67 4.17 -13.06
N GLU A 100 -5.48 4.67 -12.74
CA GLU A 100 -4.95 5.90 -13.31
C GLU A 100 -4.00 5.51 -14.44
N ASP A 101 -4.37 5.79 -15.69
CA ASP A 101 -3.50 5.65 -16.87
C ASP A 101 -3.30 7.04 -17.50
N ARG A 102 -2.03 7.41 -17.72
CA ARG A 102 -1.62 8.69 -18.31
C ARG A 102 -0.79 8.52 -19.58
N ARG A 103 -0.79 7.31 -20.16
CA ARG A 103 -0.19 7.05 -21.46
C ARG A 103 -0.92 7.75 -22.60
#